data_AF-A0A1C6LDK2-F1
#
_entry.id   AF-A0A1C6LDK2-F1
#
_cell.length_a   1.000
_cell.length_b   1.000
_cell.length_c   1.000
_cell.angle_alpha   90.00
_cell.angle_beta   90.00
_cell.angle_gamma   90.00
#
_symmetry.space_group_name_H-M   'P 1'
#
loop_
_entity.id
_entity.type
_entity.pdbx_description
1 polymer ?
#
loop_
_entity_poly.entity_id
_entity_poly.type
_entity_poly.pdbx_seq_one_letter_code
_entity_poly.pdbx_strand_id
1 'polypeptide(L)'
;MNIRFIDTSIVMNLLRIPHMCQEYESVKKEFNEAIEQNETLILPLATIIESGNHISHIADGNIRRKKAVKFQEFLRKTAKEEAPWELYGVGFTKEDLLIIADQFPDCAQKMEMGIGDMSIIRFYEKYKNEVPAVGRIMIWSKDKHLSCYQDNLSISRRRECTSQHILDTKL
;
A
#
# COMPACT_ATOMS: atom_id res chain seq x y z
N MET A 1 -1.96 -10.49 -14.02
CA MET A 1 -1.35 -9.20 -13.64
C MET A 1 -0.67 -9.35 -12.29
N ASN A 2 0.54 -8.80 -12.11
CA ASN A 2 1.26 -8.81 -10.83
C ASN A 2 1.17 -7.42 -10.21
N ILE A 3 0.76 -7.35 -8.95
CA ILE A 3 0.38 -6.11 -8.27
C ILE A 3 1.24 -5.91 -7.03
N ARG A 4 1.72 -4.68 -6.80
CA ARG A 4 2.42 -4.29 -5.58
C ARG A 4 1.83 -3.02 -4.98
N PHE A 5 1.32 -3.11 -3.76
CA PHE A 5 0.96 -1.94 -2.96
C PHE A 5 2.21 -1.38 -2.29
N ILE A 6 2.59 -0.14 -2.61
CA ILE A 6 3.78 0.51 -2.08
C ILE A 6 3.51 1.01 -0.67
N ASP A 7 4.24 0.48 0.31
CA ASP A 7 4.24 0.98 1.68
C ASP A 7 5.19 2.19 1.89
N THR A 8 5.01 2.92 2.99
CA THR A 8 5.84 4.06 3.42
C THR A 8 7.32 3.70 3.48
N SER A 9 7.68 2.53 4.01
CA SER A 9 9.08 2.09 4.11
C SER A 9 9.80 2.07 2.75
N ILE A 10 9.10 1.71 1.66
CA ILE A 10 9.62 1.71 0.30
C ILE A 10 9.85 3.14 -0.20
N VAL A 11 8.88 4.03 -0.01
CA VAL A 11 9.00 5.44 -0.41
C VAL A 11 10.15 6.12 0.34
N MET A 12 10.31 5.84 1.63
CA MET A 12 11.41 6.39 2.44
C MET A 12 12.78 5.95 1.90
N ASN A 13 12.91 4.68 1.52
CA ASN A 13 14.11 4.16 0.85
C ASN A 13 14.35 4.87 -0.49
N LEU A 14 13.38 4.91 -1.40
CA LEU A 14 13.51 5.52 -2.73
C LEU A 14 13.86 7.02 -2.67
N LEU A 15 13.29 7.76 -1.71
CA LEU A 15 13.60 9.18 -1.49
C LEU A 15 14.88 9.40 -0.67
N ARG A 16 15.50 8.33 -0.19
CA ARG A 16 16.69 8.29 0.64
C ARG A 16 16.54 9.11 1.93
N ILE A 17 15.42 8.95 2.61
CA ILE A 17 15.13 9.67 3.86
C ILE A 17 16.13 9.24 4.94
N PRO A 18 16.77 10.19 5.66
CA PRO A 18 17.77 9.85 6.66
C PRO A 18 17.23 8.87 7.70
N HIS A 19 18.04 7.89 8.09
CA HIS A 19 17.70 6.83 9.05
C HIS A 19 16.53 5.90 8.64
N MET A 20 16.00 6.05 7.42
CA MET A 20 14.88 5.26 6.89
C MET A 20 15.15 4.79 5.44
N CYS A 21 16.43 4.66 5.07
CA CYS A 21 16.83 4.29 3.70
C CYS A 21 18.01 3.31 3.63
N GLN A 22 18.16 2.47 4.66
CA GLN A 22 19.24 1.51 4.81
C GLN A 22 19.20 0.43 3.71
N GLU A 23 18.03 0.19 3.12
CA GLU A 23 17.77 -0.85 2.13
C GLU A 23 17.67 -0.28 0.70
N TYR A 24 18.08 0.97 0.48
CA TYR A 24 17.89 1.69 -0.78
C TYR A 24 18.33 0.91 -2.01
N GLU A 25 19.49 0.25 -1.98
CA GLU A 25 19.98 -0.51 -3.14
C GLU A 25 19.07 -1.70 -3.48
N SER A 26 18.61 -2.43 -2.46
CA SER A 26 17.67 -3.55 -2.66
C SER A 26 16.31 -3.07 -3.16
N VAL A 27 15.77 -2.01 -2.55
CA VAL A 27 14.48 -1.42 -2.93
C VAL A 27 14.54 -0.86 -4.34
N LYS A 28 15.64 -0.21 -4.73
CA LYS A 28 15.83 0.33 -6.07
C LYS A 28 15.94 -0.80 -7.12
N LYS A 29 16.61 -1.89 -6.79
CA LYS A 29 16.68 -3.06 -7.65
C LYS A 29 15.29 -3.67 -7.86
N GLU A 30 14.56 -3.94 -6.77
CA GLU A 30 13.20 -4.47 -6.80
C GLU A 30 12.24 -3.54 -7.58
N PHE A 31 12.40 -2.21 -7.43
CA PHE A 31 11.64 -1.22 -8.20
C PHE A 31 11.87 -1.39 -9.71
N ASN A 32 13.12 -1.41 -10.15
CA ASN A 32 13.46 -1.54 -11.56
C ASN A 32 12.96 -2.86 -12.15
N GLU A 33 13.12 -3.97 -11.41
CA GLU A 33 12.61 -5.28 -11.82
C GLU A 33 11.08 -5.27 -12.00
N ALA A 34 10.35 -4.62 -11.09
CA ALA A 34 8.91 -4.49 -11.21
C ALA A 34 8.48 -3.70 -12.47
N ILE A 35 9.22 -2.64 -12.81
CA ILE A 35 9.00 -1.88 -14.06
C ILE A 35 9.29 -2.74 -15.29
N GLU A 36 10.43 -3.43 -15.32
CA GLU A 36 10.82 -4.30 -16.43
C GLU A 36 9.83 -5.45 -16.66
N GLN A 37 9.23 -5.97 -15.59
CA GLN A 37 8.22 -7.03 -15.63
C GLN A 37 6.80 -6.51 -15.91
N ASN A 38 6.61 -5.20 -16.12
CA ASN A 38 5.31 -4.56 -16.26
C ASN A 38 4.35 -4.92 -15.10
N GLU A 39 4.86 -4.96 -13.87
CA GLU A 39 4.02 -5.08 -12.68
C GLU A 39 3.24 -3.77 -12.48
N THR A 40 2.00 -3.88 -12.00
CA THR A 40 1.21 -2.72 -11.59
C THR A 40 1.65 -2.32 -10.18
N LEU A 41 2.22 -1.12 -10.08
CA LEU A 41 2.54 -0.51 -8.79
C LEU A 41 1.38 0.37 -8.34
N ILE A 42 0.93 0.18 -7.12
CA ILE A 42 -0.16 0.94 -6.52
C ILE A 42 0.40 1.77 -5.37
N LEU A 43 0.13 3.06 -5.36
CA LEU A 43 0.48 3.98 -4.29
C LEU A 43 -0.78 4.30 -3.45
N PRO A 44 -0.88 3.78 -2.21
CA PRO A 44 -1.95 4.13 -1.29
C PRO A 44 -1.87 5.58 -0.83
N LEU A 45 -3.01 6.19 -0.51
CA LEU A 45 -3.04 7.53 0.07
C LEU A 45 -2.36 7.59 1.45
N ALA A 46 -2.50 6.55 2.29
CA ALA A 46 -1.84 6.49 3.58
C ALA A 46 -0.31 6.59 3.45
N THR A 47 0.27 5.88 2.49
CA THR A 47 1.70 5.96 2.15
C THR A 47 2.14 7.39 1.87
N ILE A 48 1.33 8.17 1.14
CA ILE A 48 1.61 9.59 0.87
C ILE A 48 1.58 10.41 2.17
N ILE A 49 0.54 10.24 2.98
CA ILE A 49 0.34 11.00 4.23
C ILE A 49 1.49 10.75 5.19
N GLU A 50 1.82 9.49 5.43
CA GLU A 50 2.89 9.08 6.35
C GLU A 50 4.27 9.51 5.84
N SER A 51 4.55 9.34 4.54
CA SER A 51 5.78 9.82 3.92
C SER A 51 5.97 11.33 4.12
N GLY A 52 4.90 12.10 3.91
CA GLY A 52 4.90 13.54 4.16
C GLY A 52 5.17 13.88 5.63
N ASN A 53 4.56 13.13 6.55
CA ASN A 53 4.74 13.31 7.99
C ASN A 53 6.17 12.99 8.44
N HIS A 54 6.78 11.90 7.97
CA HIS A 54 8.18 11.60 8.28
C HIS A 54 9.11 12.70 7.78
N ILE A 55 8.88 13.21 6.57
CA ILE A 55 9.69 14.28 5.99
C ILE A 55 9.57 15.57 6.81
N SER A 56 8.37 15.96 7.26
CA SER A 56 8.17 17.19 8.03
C SER A 56 8.84 17.15 9.41
N HIS A 57 9.05 15.96 9.97
CA HIS A 57 9.70 15.75 11.26
C HIS A 57 11.22 15.54 11.19
N ILE A 58 11.85 15.59 10.01
CA ILE A 58 13.32 15.57 9.89
C ILE A 58 13.90 16.76 10.67
N ALA A 59 14.80 16.51 11.63
CA ALA A 59 15.32 17.54 12.53
C ALA A 59 16.09 18.67 11.80
N ASP A 60 17.04 18.30 10.92
CA ASP A 60 17.81 19.26 10.12
C ASP A 60 16.91 19.94 9.08
N GLY A 61 16.72 21.25 9.23
CA GLY A 61 15.87 22.06 8.35
C GLY A 61 16.32 22.11 6.88
N ASN A 62 17.62 22.04 6.61
CA ASN A 62 18.16 22.02 5.25
C ASN A 62 17.87 20.68 4.58
N ILE A 63 18.08 19.58 5.31
CA ILE A 63 17.75 18.24 4.83
C ILE A 63 16.24 18.12 4.63
N ARG A 64 15.44 18.58 5.60
CA ARG A 64 13.97 18.61 5.52
C ARG A 64 13.50 19.34 4.26
N ARG A 65 14.00 20.55 4.00
CA ARG A 65 13.65 21.31 2.79
C ARG A 65 14.02 20.55 1.52
N LYS A 66 15.23 19.98 1.45
CA LYS A 66 15.70 19.21 0.29
C LYS A 66 14.83 17.97 0.03
N LYS A 67 14.42 17.25 1.07
CA LYS A 67 13.55 16.07 0.94
C LYS A 67 12.12 16.46 0.59
N ALA A 68 11.58 17.53 1.18
CA ALA A 68 10.27 18.06 0.85
C ALA A 68 10.16 18.47 -0.63
N VAL A 69 11.21 19.05 -1.23
CA VAL A 69 11.22 19.37 -2.68
C VAL A 69 11.19 18.11 -3.54
N LYS A 70 11.92 17.06 -3.17
CA LYS A 70 11.84 15.77 -3.88
C LYS A 70 10.45 15.14 -3.76
N PHE A 71 9.85 15.20 -2.58
CA PHE A 71 8.51 14.70 -2.35
C PHE A 71 7.46 15.53 -3.11
N GLN A 72 7.66 16.85 -3.23
CA GLN A 72 6.83 17.69 -4.10
C GLN A 72 6.82 17.19 -5.55
N GLU A 73 7.99 16.86 -6.11
CA GLU A 73 8.08 16.28 -7.46
C GLU A 73 7.36 14.93 -7.54
N PHE A 74 7.57 14.06 -6.56
CA PHE A 74 6.88 12.77 -6.43
C PHE A 74 5.35 12.92 -6.45
N LEU A 75 4.81 13.86 -5.67
CA LEU A 75 3.37 14.15 -5.64
C LEU A 75 2.87 14.71 -6.96
N ARG A 76 3.63 15.61 -7.60
CA ARG A 76 3.26 16.16 -8.91
C ARG A 76 3.20 15.07 -9.98
N LYS A 77 4.18 14.16 -10.02
CA LYS A 77 4.18 13.05 -10.99
C LYS A 77 3.03 12.08 -10.73
N THR A 78 2.75 11.79 -9.46
CA THR A 78 1.58 10.98 -9.08
C THR A 78 0.28 11.62 -9.57
N ALA A 79 0.07 12.91 -9.28
CA ALA A 79 -1.16 13.62 -9.65
C ALA A 79 -1.34 13.82 -11.16
N LYS A 80 -0.25 13.78 -11.94
CA LYS A 80 -0.27 13.89 -13.40
C LYS A 80 -0.20 12.54 -14.12
N GLU A 81 -0.20 11.43 -13.37
CA GLU A 81 -0.07 10.08 -13.94
C GLU A 81 1.22 9.90 -14.77
N GLU A 82 2.28 10.64 -14.42
CA GLU A 82 3.61 10.57 -15.04
C GLU A 82 4.54 9.59 -14.31
N ALA A 83 4.13 9.11 -13.13
CA ALA A 83 4.86 8.13 -12.34
C ALA A 83 4.50 6.70 -12.77
N PRO A 84 5.39 5.72 -12.57
CA PRO A 84 5.11 4.33 -12.92
C PRO A 84 4.26 3.60 -11.86
N TRP A 85 3.41 4.34 -11.14
CA TRP A 85 2.47 3.82 -10.15
C TRP A 85 1.14 4.55 -10.25
N GLU A 86 0.08 3.87 -9.82
CA GLU A 86 -1.29 4.38 -9.81
C GLU A 86 -1.71 4.75 -8.38
N LEU A 87 -2.34 5.91 -8.21
CA LEU A 87 -2.92 6.28 -6.92
C LEU A 87 -4.22 5.50 -6.68
N TYR A 88 -4.33 4.80 -5.54
CA TYR A 88 -5.52 4.05 -5.16
C TYR A 88 -5.84 4.23 -3.67
N GLY A 89 -7.10 3.96 -3.28
CA GLY A 89 -7.51 4.03 -1.88
C GLY A 89 -7.58 5.45 -1.32
N VAL A 90 -8.09 6.40 -2.10
CA VAL A 90 -8.13 7.83 -1.75
C VAL A 90 -9.17 8.20 -0.68
N GLY A 91 -10.01 7.26 -0.24
CA GLY A 91 -10.99 7.52 0.80
C GLY A 91 -11.68 6.26 1.31
N PHE A 92 -12.06 6.30 2.59
CA PHE A 92 -12.88 5.27 3.21
C PHE A 92 -14.36 5.51 2.92
N THR A 93 -15.09 4.42 2.70
CA THR A 93 -16.54 4.44 2.89
C THR A 93 -16.86 4.40 4.39
N LYS A 94 -18.12 4.66 4.75
CA LYS A 94 -18.58 4.46 6.14
C LYS A 94 -18.36 3.03 6.61
N GLU A 95 -18.56 2.06 5.72
CA GLU A 95 -18.33 0.64 6.00
C GLU A 95 -16.87 0.33 6.30
N ASP A 96 -15.94 0.91 5.53
CA ASP A 96 -14.51 0.74 5.80
C ASP A 96 -14.13 1.28 7.18
N LEU A 97 -14.68 2.42 7.56
CA LEU A 97 -14.43 3.03 8.86
C LEU A 97 -14.97 2.17 10.00
N LEU A 98 -16.17 1.57 9.85
CA LEU A 98 -16.73 0.67 10.85
C LEU A 98 -15.88 -0.59 11.02
N ILE A 99 -15.48 -1.23 9.92
CA ILE A 99 -14.62 -2.41 9.95
C ILE A 99 -13.27 -2.09 10.62
N ILE A 100 -12.66 -0.97 10.27
CA ILE A 100 -11.41 -0.53 10.89
C ILE A 100 -11.63 -0.27 12.39
N ALA A 101 -12.72 0.41 12.76
CA ALA A 101 -13.02 0.70 14.17
C ALA A 101 -13.16 -0.57 15.01
N ASP A 102 -13.83 -1.60 14.48
CA ASP A 102 -14.02 -2.88 15.17
C ASP A 102 -12.70 -3.66 15.31
N GLN A 103 -11.83 -3.60 14.31
CA GLN A 103 -10.55 -4.33 14.29
C GLN A 103 -9.43 -3.60 15.02
N PHE A 104 -9.48 -2.26 15.10
CA PHE A 104 -8.36 -1.43 15.53
C PHE A 104 -7.82 -1.77 16.91
N PRO A 105 -8.63 -1.99 17.97
CA PRO A 105 -8.09 -2.30 19.29
C PRO A 105 -7.15 -3.52 19.29
N ASP A 106 -7.54 -4.57 18.58
CA ASP A 106 -6.77 -5.80 18.47
C ASP A 106 -5.53 -5.63 17.58
N CYS A 107 -5.67 -4.96 16.44
CA CYS A 107 -4.55 -4.64 15.55
C CYS A 107 -3.50 -3.76 16.25
N ALA A 108 -3.93 -2.74 17.00
CA ALA A 108 -3.04 -1.86 17.74
C ALA A 108 -2.33 -2.60 18.88
N GLN A 109 -3.03 -3.46 19.63
CA GLN A 109 -2.45 -4.16 20.77
C GLN A 109 -1.56 -5.33 20.37
N LYS A 110 -1.98 -6.14 19.40
CA LYS A 110 -1.32 -7.42 19.06
C LYS A 110 -0.29 -7.28 17.95
N MET A 111 -0.54 -6.37 17.00
CA MET A 111 0.26 -6.20 15.79
C MET A 111 0.94 -4.83 15.73
N GLU A 112 0.72 -3.96 16.73
CA GLU A 112 1.24 -2.58 16.76
C GLU A 112 0.93 -1.77 15.48
N MET A 113 -0.18 -2.11 14.81
CA MET A 113 -0.57 -1.50 13.53
C MET A 113 -1.32 -0.18 13.75
N GLY A 114 -0.95 0.82 12.96
CA GLY A 114 -1.68 2.07 12.86
C GLY A 114 -2.88 1.98 11.90
N ILE A 115 -3.73 3.01 11.90
CA ILE A 115 -4.82 3.15 10.92
C ILE A 115 -4.28 3.22 9.48
N GLY A 116 -3.07 3.75 9.28
CA GLY A 116 -2.39 3.76 7.98
C GLY A 116 -2.15 2.35 7.46
N ASP A 117 -1.49 1.49 8.24
CA ASP A 117 -1.27 0.07 7.90
C ASP A 117 -2.60 -0.64 7.59
N MET A 118 -3.59 -0.49 8.48
CA MET A 118 -4.91 -1.07 8.31
C MET A 118 -5.60 -0.58 7.03
N SER A 119 -5.40 0.68 6.64
CA SER A 119 -5.94 1.22 5.39
C SER A 119 -5.33 0.53 4.17
N ILE A 120 -4.01 0.30 4.16
CA ILE A 120 -3.31 -0.36 3.06
C ILE A 120 -3.82 -1.79 2.93
N ILE A 121 -3.93 -2.52 4.05
CA ILE A 121 -4.48 -3.89 4.08
C ILE A 121 -5.93 -3.90 3.56
N ARG A 122 -6.77 -2.96 4.01
CA ARG A 122 -8.16 -2.88 3.57
C ARG A 122 -8.28 -2.66 2.07
N PHE A 123 -7.47 -1.77 1.50
CA PHE A 123 -7.47 -1.50 0.05
C PHE A 123 -6.82 -2.61 -0.75
N TYR A 124 -5.80 -3.28 -0.22
CA TYR A 124 -5.24 -4.51 -0.79
C TYR A 124 -6.33 -5.59 -0.94
N GLU A 125 -7.10 -5.85 0.12
CA GLU A 125 -8.19 -6.84 0.09
C GLU A 125 -9.30 -6.46 -0.88
N LYS A 126 -9.69 -5.18 -0.93
CA LYS A 126 -10.68 -4.71 -1.91
C LYS A 126 -10.21 -4.89 -3.34
N TYR A 127 -8.99 -4.43 -3.66
CA TYR A 127 -8.43 -4.54 -5.00
C TYR A 127 -8.34 -6.01 -5.43
N LYS A 128 -7.93 -6.89 -4.52
CA LYS A 128 -7.88 -8.34 -4.74
C LYS A 128 -9.24 -8.92 -5.17
N ASN A 129 -10.32 -8.46 -4.56
CA ASN A 129 -11.67 -8.95 -4.80
C ASN A 129 -12.34 -8.29 -6.03
N GLU A 130 -12.09 -7.01 -6.25
CA GLU A 130 -12.73 -6.20 -7.30
C GLU A 130 -12.06 -6.38 -8.67
N VAL A 131 -10.74 -6.57 -8.70
CA VAL A 131 -9.98 -6.61 -9.95
C VAL A 131 -9.85 -8.05 -10.49
N PRO A 132 -10.33 -8.33 -11.72
CA PRO A 132 -10.14 -9.63 -12.36
C PRO A 132 -8.69 -9.85 -12.83
N ALA A 133 -8.32 -11.12 -13.02
CA ALA A 133 -7.04 -11.53 -13.59
C ALA A 133 -5.77 -11.08 -12.84
N VAL A 134 -5.89 -10.76 -11.55
CA VAL A 134 -4.75 -10.67 -10.62
C VAL A 134 -4.16 -12.07 -10.48
N GLY A 135 -2.87 -12.21 -10.79
CA GLY A 135 -2.11 -13.47 -10.66
C GLY A 135 -1.30 -13.49 -9.36
N ARG A 136 -0.56 -12.42 -9.08
CA ARG A 136 0.10 -12.17 -7.79
C ARG A 136 -0.27 -10.78 -7.29
N ILE A 137 -0.52 -10.65 -5.99
CA ILE A 137 -0.70 -9.36 -5.33
C ILE A 137 0.05 -9.39 -4.00
N MET A 138 0.72 -8.30 -3.65
CA MET A 138 1.44 -8.16 -2.37
C MET A 138 1.41 -6.73 -1.86
N ILE A 139 1.57 -6.56 -0.55
CA ILE A 139 2.03 -5.31 0.04
C ILE A 139 3.56 -5.31 0.00
N TRP A 140 4.13 -4.41 -0.79
CA TRP A 140 5.56 -4.22 -0.89
C TRP A 140 6.02 -3.30 0.23
N SER A 141 6.56 -3.91 1.28
CA SER A 141 7.00 -3.25 2.51
C SER A 141 8.28 -3.90 3.04
N LYS A 142 9.09 -3.13 3.78
CA LYS A 142 10.18 -3.63 4.63
C LYS A 142 9.77 -3.78 6.09
N ASP A 143 8.55 -3.36 6.43
CA ASP A 143 7.96 -3.61 7.74
C ASP A 143 7.48 -5.07 7.84
N LYS A 144 7.76 -5.71 8.97
CA LYS A 144 7.34 -7.09 9.24
C LYS A 144 5.81 -7.23 9.33
N HIS A 145 5.12 -6.19 9.78
CA HIS A 145 3.67 -6.22 9.95
C HIS A 145 2.94 -6.29 8.60
N LEU A 146 3.52 -5.72 7.54
CA LEU A 146 2.90 -5.67 6.22
C LEU A 146 3.52 -6.64 5.20
N SER A 147 4.79 -7.01 5.35
CA SER A 147 5.49 -7.89 4.41
C SER A 147 4.94 -9.32 4.34
N CYS A 148 4.11 -9.74 5.29
CA CYS A 148 3.43 -11.05 5.25
C CYS A 148 2.21 -11.07 4.31
N TYR A 149 1.72 -9.92 3.84
CA TYR A 149 0.56 -9.83 2.95
C TYR A 149 0.96 -10.05 1.49
N GLN A 150 0.81 -11.30 1.04
CA GLN A 150 1.05 -11.71 -0.33
C GLN A 150 0.13 -12.89 -0.70
N ASP A 151 -0.49 -12.81 -1.87
CA ASP A 151 -1.33 -13.86 -2.42
C ASP A 151 -0.93 -14.20 -3.87
N ASN A 152 -0.90 -15.50 -4.19
CA ASN A 152 -0.90 -16.01 -5.56
C ASN A 152 -2.30 -16.52 -5.89
N LEU A 153 -3.00 -15.81 -6.77
CA LEU A 153 -4.37 -16.13 -7.15
C LEU A 153 -4.38 -16.96 -8.44
N SER A 154 -4.82 -18.21 -8.35
CA SER A 154 -5.15 -19.02 -9.53
C SER A 154 -6.51 -18.61 -10.10
N ILE A 155 -6.64 -18.67 -11.42
CA ILE A 155 -7.89 -18.35 -12.15
C ILE A 155 -9.08 -19.23 -11.69
N SER A 156 -8.83 -20.39 -11.07
CA SER A 156 -9.85 -21.39 -10.74
C SER A 156 -10.74 -21.08 -9.53
N ARG A 157 -10.35 -20.22 -8.59
CA ARG A 157 -11.10 -20.00 -7.34
C ARG A 157 -12.39 -19.19 -7.47
N ARG A 158 -12.67 -18.58 -8.63
CA ARG A 158 -13.82 -17.64 -8.77
C ARG A 158 -15.13 -18.27 -9.25
N ARG A 159 -15.19 -19.58 -9.52
CA ARG A 159 -16.45 -20.25 -9.92
C ARG A 159 -17.33 -20.71 -8.75
N GLU A 160 -16.82 -20.73 -7.52
CA GLU A 160 -17.58 -21.26 -6.36
C GLU A 160 -18.34 -20.18 -5.57
N CYS A 161 -17.96 -18.89 -5.67
CA CYS A 161 -18.55 -17.85 -4.83
C CYS A 161 -19.84 -17.20 -5.39
N THR A 162 -20.25 -17.54 -6.62
CA THR A 162 -21.45 -16.96 -7.26
C THR A 162 -22.70 -17.85 -7.21
N SER A 163 -22.65 -19.01 -6.55
CA SER A 163 -23.77 -19.98 -6.54
C SER A 163 -24.36 -20.30 -5.16
N GLN A 164 -24.09 -19.53 -4.10
CA GLN A 164 -24.52 -19.92 -2.74
C GLN A 164 -25.08 -18.82 -1.82
N HIS A 165 -25.58 -17.72 -2.37
CA HIS A 165 -26.33 -16.72 -1.60
C HIS A 165 -27.69 -16.39 -2.20
N ILE A 166 -28.49 -17.41 -2.53
CA ILE A 166 -29.95 -17.31 -2.51
C ILE A 166 -30.48 -18.67 -2.08
N LEU A 167 -30.59 -18.89 -0.77
CA LEU A 167 -31.60 -19.72 -0.09
C LEU A 167 -31.24 -19.77 1.40
N ASP A 168 -32.26 -19.58 2.22
CA ASP A 168 -32.33 -19.86 3.66
C ASP A 168 -31.68 -18.81 4.59
N THR A 169 -32.35 -18.20 5.58
CA THR A 169 -33.61 -18.57 6.24
C THR A 169 -34.23 -17.34 6.91
N LYS A 170 -35.57 -17.27 6.85
CA LYS A 170 -36.43 -16.62 7.85
C LYS A 170 -36.21 -17.26 9.22
N LEU A 171 -35.85 -16.47 10.24
CA LEU A 171 -36.37 -16.48 11.61
C LEU A 171 -35.60 -15.45 12.45
#